data_AF-A0A7C2FRS1-F1
#
_entry.id   AF-A0A7C2FRS1-F1
#
_cell.length_a   1.000
_cell.length_b   1.000
_cell.length_c   1.000
_cell.angle_alpha   90.00
_cell.angle_beta   90.00
_cell.angle_gamma   90.00
#
_symmetry.space_group_name_H-M   'P 1'
#
loop_
_entity.id
_entity.type
_entity.pdbx_description
1 polymer ?
#
loop_
_entity_poly.entity_id
_entity_poly.type
_entity_poly.pdbx_seq_one_letter_code
_entity_poly.pdbx_strand_id
1 'polypeptide(L)'
;MKVEISEGDLRAAAELLLKRGEWGVARADFERQFGGDRRGRAIMAELRKRGILPVVVAENPAGDEVYKVADKEEEFRAFRQSLVSRIEELYAAVRGLDEAWAHWQKHRAPRWRQPSLFEVGDGGRG
;
A
#
# COMPACT_ATOMS: atom_id res chain seq x y z
N MET A 1 -1.66 0.81 -19.42
CA MET A 1 -3.13 0.89 -19.56
C MET A 1 -3.73 1.41 -18.26
N LYS A 2 -4.44 2.54 -18.30
CA LYS A 2 -5.16 3.10 -17.15
C LYS A 2 -6.44 2.29 -16.96
N VAL A 3 -6.75 1.86 -15.75
CA VAL A 3 -8.02 1.17 -15.47
C VAL A 3 -9.10 2.25 -15.43
N GLU A 4 -10.09 2.16 -16.33
CA GLU A 4 -11.25 3.06 -16.29
C GLU A 4 -12.27 2.55 -15.28
N ILE A 5 -12.62 3.41 -14.32
CA ILE A 5 -13.62 3.15 -13.28
C ILE A 5 -14.83 4.03 -13.57
N SER A 6 -15.97 3.40 -13.83
CA SER A 6 -17.24 4.10 -14.10
C SER A 6 -17.94 4.52 -12.81
N GLU A 7 -18.90 5.44 -12.90
CA GLU A 7 -19.76 5.74 -11.74
C GLU A 7 -20.56 4.51 -11.26
N GLY A 8 -20.96 3.63 -12.18
CA GLY A 8 -21.66 2.39 -11.85
C GLY A 8 -20.81 1.48 -10.96
N ASP A 9 -19.51 1.34 -11.27
CA ASP A 9 -18.57 0.59 -10.44
C ASP A 9 -18.47 1.17 -9.03
N LEU A 10 -18.40 2.52 -8.92
CA LEU A 10 -18.30 3.21 -7.63
C LEU A 10 -19.56 3.05 -6.79
N ARG A 11 -20.76 3.16 -7.40
CA ARG A 11 -22.04 2.94 -6.71
C ARG A 11 -22.17 1.51 -6.22
N ALA A 12 -21.89 0.53 -7.08
CA ALA A 12 -21.96 -0.88 -6.71
C ALA A 12 -20.97 -1.24 -5.57
N ALA A 13 -19.76 -0.67 -5.62
CA ALA A 13 -18.78 -0.86 -4.56
C ALA A 13 -19.20 -0.20 -3.24
N ALA A 14 -19.72 1.03 -3.29
CA ALA A 14 -20.23 1.74 -2.13
C ALA A 14 -21.38 0.98 -1.46
N GLU A 15 -22.36 0.52 -2.23
CA GLU A 15 -23.48 -0.29 -1.74
C GLU A 15 -23.02 -1.59 -1.09
N LEU A 16 -22.05 -2.29 -1.70
CA LEU A 16 -21.49 -3.50 -1.14
C LEU A 16 -20.82 -3.26 0.22
N LEU A 17 -19.98 -2.22 0.31
CA LEU A 17 -19.27 -1.87 1.54
C LEU A 17 -20.24 -1.47 2.66
N LEU A 18 -21.24 -0.64 2.34
CA LEU A 18 -22.27 -0.23 3.29
C LEU A 18 -23.10 -1.42 3.78
N LYS A 19 -23.43 -2.37 2.88
CA LYS A 19 -24.17 -3.58 3.24
C LYS A 19 -23.39 -4.49 4.19
N ARG A 20 -22.06 -4.52 4.10
CA ARG A 20 -21.21 -5.35 4.97
C ARG A 20 -20.91 -4.71 6.32
N GLY A 21 -20.90 -3.39 6.41
CA GLY A 21 -20.66 -2.66 7.66
C GLY A 21 -19.31 -3.04 8.29
N GLU A 22 -19.32 -3.33 9.59
CA GLU A 22 -18.12 -3.62 10.39
C GLU A 22 -17.38 -4.89 9.95
N TRP A 23 -18.07 -5.86 9.34
CA TRP A 23 -17.44 -7.08 8.83
C TRP A 23 -16.59 -6.85 7.58
N GLY A 24 -16.87 -5.77 6.84
CA GLY A 24 -16.18 -5.44 5.59
C GLY A 24 -16.33 -6.50 4.49
N VAL A 25 -15.57 -6.30 3.42
CA VAL A 25 -15.46 -7.20 2.28
C VAL A 25 -14.03 -7.69 2.23
N ALA A 26 -13.82 -9.00 2.33
CA ALA A 26 -12.51 -9.61 2.12
C ALA A 26 -11.96 -9.21 0.75
N ARG A 27 -10.65 -8.99 0.68
CA ARG A 27 -10.03 -8.52 -0.57
C ARG A 27 -10.27 -9.49 -1.73
N ALA A 28 -10.12 -10.80 -1.52
CA ALA A 28 -10.38 -11.82 -2.53
C ALA A 28 -11.84 -11.80 -3.04
N ASP A 29 -12.81 -11.53 -2.16
CA ASP A 29 -14.21 -11.41 -2.55
C ASP A 29 -14.46 -10.16 -3.39
N PHE A 30 -13.83 -9.05 -3.01
CA PHE A 30 -13.89 -7.81 -3.76
C PHE A 30 -13.29 -7.99 -5.17
N GLU A 31 -12.15 -8.68 -5.25
CA GLU A 31 -11.49 -9.00 -6.51
C GLU A 31 -12.38 -9.84 -7.43
N ARG A 32 -12.99 -10.89 -6.89
CA ARG A 32 -13.93 -11.73 -7.64
C ARG A 32 -15.11 -10.92 -8.18
N GLN A 33 -15.63 -9.97 -7.39
CA GLN A 33 -16.77 -9.15 -7.79
C GLN A 33 -16.43 -8.12 -8.87
N PHE A 34 -15.24 -7.52 -8.82
CA PHE A 34 -14.87 -6.41 -9.71
C PHE A 34 -13.82 -6.77 -10.76
N GLY A 35 -13.58 -8.06 -11.02
CA GLY A 35 -12.72 -8.52 -12.12
C GLY A 35 -11.22 -8.38 -11.85
N GLY A 36 -10.80 -8.52 -10.59
CA GLY A 36 -9.42 -8.72 -10.16
C GLY A 36 -8.81 -7.62 -9.29
N ASP A 37 -7.70 -7.97 -8.64
CA ASP A 37 -6.93 -7.15 -7.68
C ASP A 37 -6.61 -5.73 -8.16
N ARG A 38 -6.10 -5.60 -9.39
CA ARG A 38 -5.76 -4.29 -9.95
C ARG A 38 -6.97 -3.37 -10.05
N ARG A 39 -8.12 -3.91 -10.48
CA ARG A 39 -9.36 -3.14 -10.64
C ARG A 39 -9.99 -2.86 -9.28
N GLY A 40 -10.00 -3.84 -8.37
CA GLY A 40 -10.47 -3.67 -7.00
C GLY A 40 -9.76 -2.53 -6.26
N ARG A 41 -8.42 -2.52 -6.30
CA ARG A 41 -7.63 -1.42 -5.73
C ARG A 41 -7.90 -0.06 -6.38
N ALA A 42 -8.09 -0.04 -7.71
CA ALA A 42 -8.41 1.20 -8.42
C ALA A 42 -9.77 1.77 -7.99
N ILE A 43 -10.77 0.92 -7.77
CA ILE A 43 -12.09 1.35 -7.25
C ILE A 43 -11.93 1.94 -5.84
N MET A 44 -11.23 1.25 -4.93
CA MET A 44 -10.99 1.74 -3.57
C MET A 44 -10.25 3.08 -3.55
N ALA A 45 -9.23 3.21 -4.39
CA ALA A 45 -8.49 4.45 -4.53
C ALA A 45 -9.39 5.59 -5.05
N GLU A 46 -10.25 5.31 -6.03
CA GLU A 46 -11.13 6.32 -6.62
C GLU A 46 -12.24 6.75 -5.65
N LEU A 47 -12.80 5.83 -4.85
CA LEU A 47 -13.75 6.16 -3.76
C LEU A 47 -13.13 7.16 -2.77
N ARG A 48 -11.88 6.92 -2.34
CA ARG A 48 -11.14 7.81 -1.43
C ARG A 48 -10.80 9.14 -2.09
N LYS A 49 -10.25 9.10 -3.30
CA LYS A 49 -9.81 10.27 -4.05
C LYS A 49 -10.94 11.26 -4.32
N ARG A 50 -12.15 10.75 -4.60
CA ARG A 50 -13.34 11.56 -4.84
C ARG A 50 -14.09 11.94 -3.56
N GLY A 51 -13.66 11.46 -2.40
CA GLY A 51 -14.35 11.72 -1.12
C GLY A 51 -15.75 11.10 -1.04
N ILE A 52 -15.98 9.96 -1.70
CA ILE A 52 -17.30 9.32 -1.74
C ILE A 52 -17.59 8.57 -0.43
N LEU A 53 -16.61 7.83 0.09
CA LEU A 53 -16.72 7.09 1.35
C LEU A 53 -15.38 7.06 2.09
N PRO A 54 -15.37 7.07 3.43
CA PRO A 54 -14.17 6.89 4.25
C PRO A 54 -13.77 5.41 4.30
N VAL A 55 -13.38 4.87 3.14
CA VAL A 55 -13.03 3.45 3.03
C VAL A 55 -11.61 3.20 3.55
N VAL A 56 -11.47 2.22 4.43
CA VAL A 56 -10.20 1.82 5.06
C VAL A 56 -9.85 0.38 4.71
N VAL A 57 -8.60 0.01 4.97
CA VAL A 57 -8.17 -1.40 5.06
C VAL A 57 -8.01 -1.69 6.55
N ALA A 58 -8.68 -2.72 7.04
CA ALA A 58 -8.72 -3.07 8.46
C ALA A 58 -8.86 -4.58 8.62
N GLU A 59 -8.71 -5.06 9.85
CA GLU A 59 -9.06 -6.43 10.23
C GLU A 59 -10.54 -6.48 10.64
N ASN A 60 -11.26 -7.51 10.18
CA ASN A 60 -12.63 -7.77 10.62
C ASN A 60 -12.62 -8.47 12.00
N PRO A 61 -13.79 -8.71 12.64
CA PRO A 61 -13.87 -9.41 13.92
C PRO A 61 -13.30 -10.84 13.94
N ALA A 62 -13.13 -11.47 12.77
CA ALA A 62 -12.51 -12.78 12.62
C ALA A 62 -10.97 -12.72 12.42
N GLY A 63 -10.40 -11.52 12.28
CA GLY A 63 -8.97 -11.29 12.05
C GLY A 63 -8.55 -11.25 10.58
N ASP A 64 -9.49 -11.23 9.63
CA ASP A 64 -9.19 -11.17 8.20
C ASP A 64 -9.01 -9.72 7.72
N GLU A 65 -8.05 -9.48 6.81
CA GLU A 65 -7.91 -8.19 6.13
C GLU A 65 -9.08 -7.92 5.17
N VAL A 66 -9.80 -6.83 5.40
CA VAL A 66 -10.99 -6.42 4.64
C VAL A 66 -10.95 -4.97 4.19
N TYR A 67 -11.69 -4.66 3.14
CA TYR A 67 -12.14 -3.31 2.84
C TYR A 67 -13.44 -3.02 3.58
N LYS A 68 -13.50 -1.93 4.36
CA LYS A 68 -14.74 -1.49 5.02
C LYS A 68 -14.85 0.03 5.03
N VAL A 69 -16.06 0.52 5.26
CA VAL A 69 -16.27 1.92 5.66
C VAL A 69 -15.87 2.03 7.13
N ALA A 70 -15.04 3.03 7.47
CA ALA A 70 -14.66 3.24 8.86
C ALA A 70 -15.89 3.48 9.73
N ASP A 71 -16.02 2.72 10.82
CA ASP A 71 -17.13 2.85 11.78
C ASP A 71 -16.81 3.84 12.92
N LYS A 72 -15.51 4.00 13.21
CA LYS A 72 -14.97 4.83 14.29
C LYS A 72 -13.98 5.86 13.75
N GLU A 73 -13.94 7.01 14.42
CA GLU A 73 -13.01 8.07 14.05
C GLU A 73 -11.55 7.65 14.26
N GLU A 74 -11.27 6.85 15.30
CA GLU A 74 -9.95 6.33 15.60
C GLU A 74 -9.42 5.45 14.46
N GLU A 75 -10.28 4.59 13.90
CA GLU A 75 -9.95 3.73 12.77
C GLU A 75 -9.62 4.57 11.53
N PHE A 76 -10.46 5.56 11.22
CA PHE A 76 -10.21 6.49 10.13
C PHE A 76 -8.87 7.24 10.31
N ARG A 77 -8.62 7.77 11.52
CA ARG A 77 -7.39 8.51 11.85
C ARG A 77 -6.16 7.61 11.73
N ALA A 78 -6.23 6.36 12.20
CA ALA A 78 -5.15 5.39 12.08
C ALA A 78 -4.82 5.08 10.62
N PHE A 79 -5.84 4.83 9.79
CA PHE A 79 -5.65 4.59 8.36
C PHE A 79 -5.12 5.83 7.64
N ARG A 80 -5.59 7.02 7.98
CA ARG A 80 -5.03 8.27 7.45
C ARG A 80 -3.55 8.42 7.82
N GLN A 81 -3.19 8.13 9.07
CA GLN A 81 -1.81 8.22 9.53
C GLN A 81 -0.91 7.21 8.79
N SER A 82 -1.39 5.98 8.55
CA SER A 82 -0.63 4.99 7.78
C SER A 82 -0.37 5.43 6.34
N LEU A 83 -1.32 6.12 5.70
CA LEU A 83 -1.11 6.72 4.38
C LEU A 83 -0.05 7.83 4.40
N VAL A 84 -0.04 8.68 5.43
CA VAL A 84 0.97 9.76 5.57
C VAL A 84 2.36 9.16 5.77
N SER A 85 2.50 8.19 6.67
CA SER A 85 3.77 7.48 6.88
C SER A 85 4.23 6.77 5.60
N ARG A 86 3.30 6.18 4.84
CA ARG A 86 3.65 5.57 3.54
C ARG A 86 4.15 6.60 2.52
N ILE A 87 3.61 7.81 2.52
CA ILE A 87 4.08 8.90 1.66
C ILE A 87 5.53 9.28 2.03
N GLU A 88 5.82 9.42 3.34
CA GLU A 88 7.17 9.74 3.83
C GLU A 88 8.19 8.67 3.44
N GLU A 89 7.85 7.38 3.63
CA GLU A 89 8.67 6.25 3.20
C GLU A 89 8.96 6.27 1.70
N LEU A 90 7.93 6.55 0.87
CA LEU A 90 8.09 6.60 -0.58
C LEU A 90 8.99 7.76 -1.00
N TYR A 91 8.87 8.93 -0.38
CA TYR A 91 9.78 10.05 -0.64
C TYR A 91 11.22 9.71 -0.26
N ALA A 92 11.43 9.07 0.90
CA ALA A 92 12.75 8.61 1.31
C ALA A 92 13.34 7.59 0.33
N ALA A 93 12.53 6.64 -0.14
CA ALA A 93 12.94 5.64 -1.11
C ALA A 93 13.31 6.26 -2.47
N VAL A 94 12.49 7.18 -2.99
CA VAL A 94 12.79 7.91 -4.25
C VAL A 94 14.12 8.64 -4.13
N ARG A 95 14.30 9.41 -3.04
CA ARG A 95 15.57 10.10 -2.78
C ARG A 95 16.74 9.13 -2.74
N GLY A 96 16.61 8.01 -2.02
CA GLY A 96 17.64 6.99 -1.93
C GLY A 96 18.01 6.38 -3.30
N LEU A 97 17.02 6.18 -4.18
CA LEU A 97 17.23 5.70 -5.55
C LEU A 97 17.98 6.72 -6.42
N ASP A 98 17.60 8.01 -6.36
CA ASP A 98 18.29 9.08 -7.09
C ASP A 98 19.76 9.17 -6.65
N GLU A 99 19.96 9.12 -5.34
CA GLU A 99 21.25 9.12 -4.68
C GLU A 99 22.12 7.91 -5.07
N ALA A 100 21.53 6.72 -5.15
CA ALA A 100 22.20 5.49 -5.58
C ALA A 100 22.54 5.53 -7.07
N TRP A 101 21.64 6.01 -7.92
CA TRP A 101 21.84 6.12 -9.35
C TRP A 101 22.97 7.08 -9.71
N ALA A 102 23.01 8.25 -9.07
CA ALA A 102 24.07 9.24 -9.27
C ALA A 102 25.46 8.67 -8.92
N HIS A 103 25.57 7.86 -7.87
CA HIS A 103 26.81 7.18 -7.50
C HIS A 103 27.15 6.05 -8.48
N TRP A 104 26.16 5.24 -8.87
CA TRP A 104 26.34 4.15 -9.83
C TRP A 104 26.90 4.64 -11.18
N GLN A 105 26.39 5.78 -11.68
CA GLN A 105 26.88 6.40 -12.91
C GLN A 105 28.38 6.74 -12.85
N LYS A 106 28.89 7.11 -11.67
CA LYS A 106 30.29 7.51 -11.46
C LYS A 106 31.22 6.35 -11.12
N HIS A 107 30.74 5.39 -10.32
CA HIS A 107 31.59 4.40 -9.68
C HIS A 107 31.30 2.95 -10.10
N ARG A 108 30.13 2.69 -10.70
CA ARG A 108 29.66 1.32 -11.05
C ARG A 108 29.77 0.33 -9.86
N ALA A 109 29.57 0.84 -8.65
CA ALA A 109 29.67 0.13 -7.39
C ALA A 109 28.55 0.59 -6.45
N PRO A 110 28.19 -0.17 -5.40
CA PRO A 110 27.27 0.30 -4.36
C PRO A 110 27.89 1.45 -3.56
N ARG A 111 27.01 2.26 -2.95
CA ARG A 111 27.40 3.44 -2.15
C ARG A 111 28.06 3.11 -0.81
N TRP A 112 27.96 1.87 -0.35
CA TRP A 112 28.69 1.40 0.83
C TRP A 112 29.90 0.60 0.40
N ARG A 113 30.91 0.54 1.28
CA ARG A 113 32.06 -0.34 1.07
C ARG A 113 31.58 -1.78 1.05
N GLN A 114 31.76 -2.46 -0.08
CA GLN A 114 31.76 -3.93 -0.07
C GLN A 114 33.03 -4.35 0.66
N PRO A 115 32.96 -5.17 1.72
CA PRO A 115 34.16 -5.82 2.22
C PRO A 115 34.79 -6.57 1.05
N SER A 116 36.10 -6.41 0.89
CA SER A 116 36.80 -7.13 -0.17
C SER A 116 36.63 -8.63 0.06
N LEU A 117 36.61 -9.43 -1.01
CA LEU A 117 36.57 -10.91 -0.93
C LEU A 117 37.70 -11.50 -0.05
N PHE A 118 38.70 -10.69 0.31
CA PHE A 118 39.86 -11.06 1.12
C PHE A 118 39.78 -10.57 2.58
N GLU A 119 38.79 -9.76 2.97
CA GLU A 119 38.63 -9.24 4.35
C GLU A 119 37.81 -10.18 5.26
N VAL A 120 37.32 -11.31 4.77
CA VAL A 120 36.51 -12.28 5.55
C VAL A 120 37.39 -13.28 6.33
N GLY A 121 38.70 -13.10 6.35
CA GLY A 121 39.63 -14.08 6.93
C GLY A 121 40.86 -13.48 7.58
N ASP A 122 40.71 -12.55 8.53
CA ASP A 122 41.74 -12.36 9.55
C ASP A 122 41.18 -11.72 10.82
N GLY A 123 41.18 -12.50 11.90
CA GLY A 123 40.70 -12.13 13.22
C GLY A 123 40.22 -13.39 13.94
N GLY A 124 41.06 -14.27 14.47
CA GLY A 124 42.34 -14.02 15.11
C GLY A 124 42.22 -14.55 16.53
N ARG A 125 42.65 -15.80 16.77
CA ARG A 125 42.95 -16.30 18.12
C ARG A 125 44.26 -15.68 18.56
N GLY A 126 44.27 -15.08 19.75
CA GLY A 126 45.45 -14.66 20.48
C GLY A 126 45.05 -14.43 21.93
#